data_AF-A0A942PGC7-F1
#
_entry.id   AF-A0A942PGC7-F1
#
_cell.length_a   1.000
_cell.length_b   1.000
_cell.length_c   1.000
_cell.angle_alpha   90.00
_cell.angle_beta   90.00
_cell.angle_gamma   90.00
#
_symmetry.space_group_name_H-M   'P 1'
#
loop_
_entity.id
_entity.type
_entity.pdbx_description
1 polymer ?
#
loop_
_entity_poly.entity_id
_entity_poly.type
_entity_poly.pdbx_seq_one_letter_code
_entity_poly.pdbx_strand_id
1 'polypeptide(L)'
;MAKKSKKRGALRLKGERHYELTKIDVAEAHIKTAVWLYFQNAHPVPIYTLASAAREILTTIGDKIGVETTLHRLAKKRGESLKSLIAKIHLHATFFKHANSDTTATLDFSETEVDPVLQLACHDFGRVAKGMPIEAQVFEAFIMCLAFARVSDAPLRRQQMLKFAFQHFYGVRSSTLAEAKKIGLRILERAASDPTLQMEYSRVVTPESIR
;
A
#
# COMPACT_ATOMS: atom_id res chain seq x y z
N MET A 1 -41.93 -32.25 1.07
CA MET A 1 -40.66 -32.90 1.51
C MET A 1 -39.48 -32.03 1.09
N ALA A 2 -38.81 -31.37 2.04
CA ALA A 2 -37.66 -30.51 1.76
C ALA A 2 -36.36 -31.33 1.80
N LYS A 3 -35.61 -31.36 0.68
CA LYS A 3 -34.27 -31.95 0.61
C LYS A 3 -33.31 -31.13 1.49
N LYS A 4 -32.91 -31.68 2.63
CA LYS A 4 -31.77 -31.18 3.42
C LYS A 4 -30.50 -31.28 2.56
N SER A 5 -29.98 -30.13 2.13
CA SER A 5 -28.66 -30.02 1.52
C SER A 5 -27.60 -30.51 2.52
N LYS A 6 -26.89 -31.59 2.16
CA LYS A 6 -25.69 -32.05 2.89
C LYS A 6 -24.67 -30.91 2.89
N LYS A 7 -24.45 -30.26 4.04
CA LYS A 7 -23.29 -29.38 4.23
C LYS A 7 -22.04 -30.21 3.91
N ARG A 8 -21.34 -29.86 2.84
CA ARG A 8 -20.03 -30.43 2.48
C ARG A 8 -19.14 -30.39 3.72
N GLY A 9 -18.51 -31.51 4.07
CA GLY A 9 -17.61 -31.59 5.22
C GLY A 9 -16.49 -30.59 5.07
N ALA A 10 -16.49 -29.54 5.90
CA ALA A 10 -15.39 -28.60 5.95
C ALA A 10 -14.16 -29.33 6.52
N LEU A 11 -13.03 -29.25 5.83
CA LEU A 11 -11.72 -29.66 6.35
C LEU A 11 -11.43 -28.83 7.60
N ARG A 12 -11.75 -29.36 8.79
CA ARG A 12 -11.36 -28.77 10.08
C ARG A 12 -10.10 -29.47 10.56
N LEU A 13 -8.96 -28.83 10.34
CA LEU A 13 -7.67 -29.31 10.83
C LEU A 13 -7.47 -28.86 12.29
N LYS A 14 -6.83 -29.71 13.10
CA LYS A 14 -6.45 -29.35 14.47
C LYS A 14 -5.47 -28.17 14.40
N GLY A 15 -5.76 -27.10 15.14
CA GLY A 15 -4.95 -25.87 15.13
C GLY A 15 -5.41 -24.81 14.13
N GLU A 16 -6.60 -24.95 13.52
CA GLU A 16 -7.25 -23.86 12.79
C GLU A 16 -7.32 -22.58 13.65
N ARG A 17 -6.91 -21.45 13.08
CA ARG A 17 -6.99 -20.13 13.72
C ARG A 17 -8.09 -19.32 13.06
N HIS A 18 -8.98 -18.76 13.87
CA HIS A 18 -9.99 -17.81 13.43
C HIS A 18 -9.51 -16.39 13.69
N TYR A 19 -9.79 -15.48 12.75
CA TYR A 19 -9.43 -14.08 12.84
C TYR A 19 -10.70 -13.24 12.72
N GLU A 20 -10.91 -12.33 13.66
CA GLU A 20 -11.85 -11.22 13.51
C GLU A 20 -11.06 -10.01 13.00
N LEU A 21 -11.33 -9.59 11.77
CA LEU A 21 -10.56 -8.55 11.08
C LEU A 21 -11.45 -7.36 10.73
N THR A 22 -11.01 -6.17 11.09
CA THR A 22 -11.55 -4.93 10.55
C THR A 22 -11.05 -4.71 9.12
N LYS A 23 -11.65 -3.75 8.40
CA LYS A 23 -11.14 -3.36 7.08
C LYS A 23 -9.76 -2.70 7.15
N ILE A 24 -9.42 -2.05 8.26
CA ILE A 24 -8.08 -1.50 8.47
C ILE A 24 -7.07 -2.64 8.64
N ASP A 25 -7.40 -3.70 9.38
CA ASP A 25 -6.50 -4.86 9.54
C ASP A 25 -6.22 -5.53 8.19
N VAL A 26 -7.22 -5.63 7.33
CA VAL A 26 -7.05 -6.18 5.97
C VAL A 26 -6.17 -5.27 5.11
N ALA A 27 -6.39 -3.95 5.13
CA ALA A 27 -5.55 -3.00 4.40
C ALA A 27 -4.10 -3.01 4.91
N GLU A 28 -3.89 -3.08 6.23
CA GLU A 28 -2.57 -3.21 6.84
C GLU A 28 -1.87 -4.49 6.36
N ALA A 29 -2.54 -5.64 6.44
CA ALA A 29 -1.96 -6.92 6.01
C ALA A 29 -1.54 -6.90 4.54
N HIS A 30 -2.35 -6.31 3.66
CA HIS A 30 -2.01 -6.14 2.25
C HIS A 30 -0.81 -5.22 2.05
N ILE A 31 -0.77 -4.06 2.72
CA ILE A 31 0.35 -3.11 2.62
C ILE A 31 1.63 -3.74 3.12
N LYS A 32 1.62 -4.36 4.30
CA LYS A 32 2.81 -4.98 4.89
C LYS A 32 3.39 -6.04 3.96
N THR A 33 2.53 -6.94 3.49
CA THR A 33 2.95 -8.00 2.57
C THR A 33 3.50 -7.42 1.27
N ALA A 34 2.83 -6.42 0.68
CA ALA A 34 3.29 -5.78 -0.55
C ALA A 34 4.65 -5.09 -0.38
N VAL A 35 4.88 -4.37 0.72
CA VAL A 35 6.15 -3.69 1.01
C VAL A 35 7.29 -4.69 1.21
N TRP A 36 7.06 -5.77 1.95
CA TRP A 36 8.06 -6.83 2.12
C TRP A 36 8.45 -7.46 0.77
N LEU A 37 7.45 -7.84 -0.04
CA LEU A 37 7.68 -8.39 -1.38
C LEU A 37 8.41 -7.39 -2.29
N TYR A 38 8.07 -6.10 -2.20
CA TYR A 38 8.72 -5.04 -2.96
C TYR A 38 10.22 -4.94 -2.65
N PHE A 39 10.58 -4.86 -1.37
CA PHE A 39 11.99 -4.76 -0.97
C PHE A 39 12.77 -6.07 -1.17
N GLN A 40 12.09 -7.22 -1.15
CA GLN A 40 12.66 -8.52 -1.53
C GLN A 40 12.85 -8.68 -3.04
N ASN A 41 12.46 -7.67 -3.85
CA ASN A 41 12.49 -7.72 -5.30
C ASN A 41 11.71 -8.92 -5.88
N ALA A 42 10.57 -9.25 -5.25
CA ALA A 42 9.67 -10.29 -5.71
C ALA A 42 8.91 -9.88 -6.98
N HIS A 43 8.17 -10.83 -7.56
CA HIS A 43 7.39 -10.59 -8.77
C HIS A 43 6.40 -9.41 -8.59
N PRO A 44 6.30 -8.46 -9.55
CA PRO A 44 5.56 -7.23 -9.35
C PRO A 44 4.02 -7.40 -9.37
N VAL A 45 3.50 -8.44 -10.03
CA VAL A 45 2.04 -8.71 -10.11
C VAL A 45 1.37 -8.91 -8.74
N PRO A 46 1.86 -9.80 -7.85
CA PRO A 46 1.34 -9.90 -6.47
C PRO A 46 1.41 -8.57 -5.71
N ILE A 47 2.53 -7.84 -5.85
CA ILE A 47 2.74 -6.57 -5.13
C ILE A 47 1.70 -5.54 -5.56
N TYR A 48 1.52 -5.36 -6.87
CA TYR A 48 0.53 -4.45 -7.44
C TYR A 48 -0.88 -4.83 -7.00
N THR A 49 -1.21 -6.13 -7.04
CA THR A 49 -2.55 -6.61 -6.69
C THR A 49 -2.89 -6.31 -5.23
N LEU A 50 -1.97 -6.59 -4.30
CA LEU A 50 -2.12 -6.29 -2.88
C LEU A 50 -2.22 -4.79 -2.61
N ALA A 51 -1.32 -3.99 -3.22
CA ALA A 51 -1.33 -2.54 -3.10
C ALA A 51 -2.65 -1.93 -3.60
N SER A 52 -3.14 -2.40 -4.76
CA SER A 52 -4.39 -1.94 -5.33
C SER A 52 -5.59 -2.27 -4.44
N ALA A 53 -5.64 -3.49 -3.89
CA ALA A 53 -6.69 -3.90 -2.97
C ALA A 53 -6.70 -3.05 -1.69
N ALA A 54 -5.53 -2.79 -1.09
CA ALA A 54 -5.41 -1.90 0.07
C ALA A 54 -5.90 -0.48 -0.24
N ARG A 55 -5.47 0.09 -1.38
CA ARG A 55 -5.89 1.42 -1.82
C ARG A 55 -7.41 1.51 -2.02
N GLU A 56 -8.03 0.48 -2.60
CA GLU A 56 -9.49 0.43 -2.82
C GLU A 56 -10.24 0.43 -1.48
N ILE A 57 -9.79 -0.37 -0.51
CA ILE A 57 -10.33 -0.38 0.86
C ILE A 57 -10.21 1.02 1.48
N LEU A 58 -9.03 1.62 1.44
CA LEU A 58 -8.75 2.90 2.09
C LEU A 58 -9.49 4.07 1.43
N THR A 59 -9.62 4.08 0.11
CA THR A 59 -10.43 5.09 -0.60
C THR A 59 -11.89 4.98 -0.18
N THR A 60 -12.45 3.76 -0.16
CA THR A 60 -13.84 3.53 0.24
C THR A 60 -14.10 3.93 1.69
N ILE A 61 -13.17 3.66 2.60
CA ILE A 61 -13.27 4.10 3.99
C ILE A 61 -13.19 5.63 4.06
N GLY A 62 -12.19 6.23 3.42
CA GLY A 62 -11.99 7.68 3.34
C GLY A 62 -13.26 8.43 2.91
N ASP A 63 -13.92 7.95 1.85
CA ASP A 63 -15.19 8.51 1.35
C ASP A 63 -16.28 8.50 2.41
N LYS A 64 -16.41 7.38 3.14
CA LYS A 64 -17.46 7.19 4.15
C LYS A 64 -17.26 8.05 5.38
N ILE A 65 -16.01 8.31 5.74
CA ILE A 65 -15.68 9.07 6.95
C ILE A 65 -15.40 10.55 6.64
N GLY A 66 -15.30 10.94 5.36
CA GLY A 66 -15.02 12.32 4.96
C GLY A 66 -13.53 12.68 5.01
N VAL A 67 -12.63 11.69 4.94
CA VAL A 67 -11.19 11.90 4.80
C VAL A 67 -10.81 11.93 3.33
N GLU A 68 -10.32 13.07 2.87
CA GLU A 68 -9.83 13.23 1.51
C GLU A 68 -8.53 12.43 1.30
N THR A 69 -8.58 11.42 0.42
CA THR A 69 -7.39 10.63 0.07
C THR A 69 -6.50 11.32 -0.96
N THR A 70 -5.29 10.80 -1.16
CA THR A 70 -4.33 11.31 -2.16
C THR A 70 -4.93 11.28 -3.56
N LEU A 71 -5.72 10.25 -3.85
CA LEU A 71 -6.37 10.09 -5.15
C LEU A 71 -7.39 11.20 -5.43
N HIS A 72 -8.16 11.60 -4.42
CA HIS A 72 -9.06 12.76 -4.51
C HIS A 72 -8.30 14.04 -4.84
N ARG A 73 -7.20 14.28 -4.13
CA ARG A 73 -6.36 15.47 -4.35
C ARG A 73 -5.75 15.47 -5.75
N LEU A 74 -5.32 14.30 -6.23
CA LEU A 74 -4.74 14.15 -7.57
C LEU A 74 -5.80 14.40 -8.66
N ALA A 75 -7.00 13.84 -8.50
CA ALA A 75 -8.13 14.07 -9.40
C ALA A 75 -8.48 15.57 -9.49
N LYS A 76 -8.62 16.25 -8.35
CA LYS A 76 -8.85 17.71 -8.27
C LYS A 76 -7.74 18.49 -8.96
N LYS A 77 -6.47 18.17 -8.70
CA LYS A 77 -5.32 18.84 -9.32
C LYS A 77 -5.29 18.69 -10.84
N ARG A 78 -5.73 17.54 -11.36
CA ARG A 78 -5.75 17.23 -12.79
C ARG A 78 -7.02 17.67 -13.51
N GLY A 79 -8.02 18.18 -12.78
CA GLY A 79 -9.33 18.51 -13.35
C GLY A 79 -10.07 17.30 -13.92
N GLU A 80 -9.76 16.08 -13.45
CA GLU A 80 -10.42 14.84 -13.89
C GLU A 80 -11.31 14.28 -12.79
N SER A 81 -12.35 13.52 -13.16
CA SER A 81 -13.21 12.88 -12.17
C SER A 81 -12.44 11.76 -11.45
N LEU A 82 -12.71 11.58 -10.15
CA LEU A 82 -12.12 10.50 -9.36
C LEU A 82 -12.37 9.13 -10.02
N LYS A 83 -13.58 8.91 -10.56
CA LYS A 83 -13.95 7.69 -11.29
C LYS A 83 -13.04 7.44 -12.50
N SER A 84 -12.74 8.47 -13.28
CA SER A 84 -11.84 8.38 -14.44
C SER A 84 -10.42 8.01 -14.02
N LEU A 85 -9.89 8.67 -12.98
CA LEU A 85 -8.58 8.37 -12.45
C LEU A 85 -8.49 6.96 -11.85
N ILE A 86 -9.52 6.53 -11.11
CA ILE A 86 -9.62 5.15 -10.60
C ILE A 86 -9.59 4.15 -11.75
N ALA A 87 -10.35 4.38 -12.83
CA ALA A 87 -10.39 3.48 -13.98
C ALA A 87 -9.01 3.28 -14.61
N LYS A 88 -8.22 4.35 -14.74
CA LYS A 88 -6.83 4.29 -15.26
C LYS A 88 -5.94 3.43 -14.37
N ILE A 89 -6.02 3.59 -13.05
CA ILE A 89 -5.22 2.80 -12.08
C ILE A 89 -5.77 1.37 -11.96
N HIS A 90 -7.04 1.11 -12.28
CA HIS A 90 -7.67 -0.21 -12.18
C HIS A 90 -7.36 -1.13 -13.36
N LEU A 91 -6.75 -0.62 -14.44
CA LEU A 91 -6.51 -1.40 -15.65
C LEU A 91 -5.71 -2.68 -15.37
N HIS A 92 -4.55 -2.54 -14.72
CA HIS A 92 -3.65 -3.67 -14.48
C HIS A 92 -4.23 -4.61 -13.42
N ALA A 93 -4.80 -4.06 -12.34
CA ALA A 93 -5.43 -4.88 -11.29
C ALA A 93 -6.61 -5.71 -11.82
N THR A 94 -7.35 -5.19 -12.80
CA THR A 94 -8.45 -5.94 -13.46
C THR A 94 -7.90 -7.09 -14.28
N PHE A 95 -6.87 -6.84 -15.10
CA PHE A 95 -6.20 -7.87 -15.89
C PHE A 95 -5.62 -9.00 -15.00
N PHE A 96 -4.99 -8.64 -13.87
CA PHE A 96 -4.38 -9.64 -12.96
C PHE A 96 -5.39 -10.53 -12.22
N LYS A 97 -6.65 -10.10 -12.07
CA LYS A 97 -7.64 -10.81 -11.25
C LYS A 97 -8.80 -11.44 -12.04
N HIS A 98 -9.02 -11.00 -13.28
CA HIS A 98 -10.15 -11.45 -14.09
C HIS A 98 -9.66 -11.98 -15.43
N ALA A 99 -9.99 -13.24 -15.73
CA ALA A 99 -9.73 -13.89 -17.02
C ALA A 99 -10.99 -13.91 -17.93
N ASN A 100 -11.93 -12.99 -17.70
CA ASN A 100 -13.29 -13.05 -18.22
C ASN A 100 -13.46 -12.48 -19.64
N SER A 101 -12.52 -11.69 -20.16
CA SER A 101 -12.62 -11.09 -21.50
C SER A 101 -11.85 -11.89 -22.56
N ASP A 102 -10.56 -12.12 -22.33
CA ASP A 102 -9.68 -12.83 -23.26
C ASP A 102 -8.60 -13.57 -22.46
N THR A 103 -8.70 -14.89 -22.40
CA THR A 103 -7.76 -15.76 -21.67
C THR A 103 -6.38 -15.84 -22.31
N THR A 104 -6.23 -15.31 -23.52
CA THR A 104 -4.98 -15.32 -24.29
C THR A 104 -4.34 -13.93 -24.42
N ALA A 105 -5.01 -12.89 -23.91
CA ALA A 105 -4.47 -11.55 -23.93
C ALA A 105 -3.15 -11.47 -23.15
N THR A 106 -2.25 -10.61 -23.63
CA THR A 106 -1.02 -10.23 -22.93
C THR A 106 -1.10 -8.76 -22.51
N LEU A 107 -0.44 -8.42 -21.41
CA LEU A 107 -0.34 -7.05 -20.90
C LEU A 107 1.14 -6.72 -20.72
N ASP A 108 1.57 -5.62 -21.33
CA ASP A 108 2.87 -5.04 -21.04
C ASP A 108 2.82 -4.30 -19.69
N PHE A 109 3.74 -4.63 -18.79
CA PHE A 109 3.72 -4.17 -17.41
C PHE A 109 5.14 -3.96 -16.88
N SER A 110 5.49 -2.71 -16.62
CA SER A 110 6.74 -2.35 -15.95
C SER A 110 6.63 -2.53 -14.44
N GLU A 111 7.70 -3.01 -13.79
CA GLU A 111 7.76 -3.09 -12.32
C GLU A 111 7.63 -1.72 -11.64
N THR A 112 7.98 -0.63 -12.33
CA THR A 112 7.88 0.74 -11.81
C THR A 112 6.45 1.22 -11.65
N GLU A 113 5.48 0.56 -12.30
CA GLU A 113 4.05 0.86 -12.15
C GLU A 113 3.53 0.50 -10.74
N VAL A 114 4.28 -0.31 -9.98
CA VAL A 114 3.97 -0.65 -8.58
C VAL A 114 4.12 0.55 -7.66
N ASP A 115 5.17 1.36 -7.86
CA ASP A 115 5.56 2.46 -6.97
C ASP A 115 4.41 3.43 -6.68
N PRO A 116 3.71 4.01 -7.67
CA PRO A 116 2.63 4.96 -7.39
C PRO A 116 1.45 4.32 -6.67
N VAL A 117 1.11 3.06 -6.97
CA VAL A 117 -0.05 2.39 -6.35
C VAL A 117 0.23 2.03 -4.90
N LEU A 118 1.42 1.50 -4.62
CA LEU A 118 1.84 1.19 -3.26
C LEU A 118 2.03 2.46 -2.43
N GLN A 119 2.54 3.54 -3.03
CA GLN A 119 2.65 4.83 -2.36
C GLN A 119 1.28 5.41 -2.00
N LEU A 120 0.30 5.34 -2.91
CA LEU A 120 -1.07 5.76 -2.61
C LEU A 120 -1.65 4.96 -1.44
N ALA A 121 -1.50 3.64 -1.44
CA ALA A 121 -1.98 2.78 -0.36
C ALA A 121 -1.34 3.15 1.00
N CYS A 122 -0.01 3.30 1.04
CA CYS A 122 0.70 3.67 2.28
C CYS A 122 0.27 5.05 2.79
N HIS A 123 0.26 6.05 1.90
CA HIS A 123 -0.05 7.43 2.28
C HIS A 123 -1.50 7.60 2.73
N ASP A 124 -2.43 6.91 2.08
CA ASP A 124 -3.85 6.96 2.42
C ASP A 124 -4.16 6.16 3.70
N PHE A 125 -3.38 5.12 4.00
CA PHE A 125 -3.46 4.45 5.30
C PHE A 125 -3.15 5.43 6.43
N GLY A 126 -2.06 6.19 6.31
CA GLY A 126 -1.69 7.23 7.27
C GLY A 126 -2.78 8.26 7.52
N ARG A 127 -3.50 8.67 6.47
CA ARG A 127 -4.63 9.61 6.58
C ARG A 127 -5.84 9.00 7.25
N VAL A 128 -6.24 7.81 6.83
CA VAL A 128 -7.48 7.16 7.28
C VAL A 128 -7.34 6.63 8.69
N ALA A 129 -6.21 5.97 9.00
CA ALA A 129 -5.97 5.35 10.29
C ALA A 129 -5.25 6.28 11.29
N LYS A 130 -4.88 7.50 10.89
CA LYS A 130 -4.16 8.50 11.71
C LYS A 130 -2.79 8.03 12.23
N GLY A 131 -2.14 7.16 11.46
CA GLY A 131 -0.81 6.62 11.71
C GLY A 131 -0.53 5.48 10.74
N MET A 132 0.67 4.91 10.76
CA MET A 132 1.10 3.94 9.74
C MET A 132 1.84 2.75 10.32
N PRO A 133 1.66 1.53 9.76
CA PRO A 133 2.55 0.42 10.06
C PRO A 133 3.98 0.76 9.63
N ILE A 134 4.97 0.20 10.31
CA ILE A 134 6.38 0.50 10.07
C ILE A 134 6.80 0.25 8.62
N GLU A 135 6.23 -0.77 7.97
CA GLU A 135 6.40 -1.05 6.54
C GLU A 135 6.05 0.16 5.67
N ALA A 136 4.88 0.77 5.91
CA ALA A 136 4.43 1.93 5.15
C ALA A 136 5.33 3.15 5.41
N GLN A 137 5.76 3.37 6.65
CA GLN A 137 6.68 4.46 7.01
C GLN A 137 8.01 4.34 6.28
N VAL A 138 8.61 3.14 6.28
CA VAL A 138 9.88 2.85 5.61
C VAL A 138 9.72 3.01 4.09
N PHE A 139 8.62 2.51 3.52
CA PHE A 139 8.35 2.66 2.09
C PHE A 139 8.17 4.14 1.68
N GLU A 140 7.45 4.94 2.45
CA GLU A 140 7.32 6.38 2.17
C GLU A 140 8.69 7.09 2.21
N ALA A 141 9.51 6.81 3.22
CA ALA A 141 10.85 7.36 3.33
C ALA A 141 11.73 6.96 2.14
N PHE A 142 11.67 5.69 1.73
CA PHE A 142 12.38 5.17 0.57
C PHE A 142 11.98 5.88 -0.73
N ILE A 143 10.68 6.02 -1.00
CA ILE A 143 10.20 6.70 -2.22
C ILE A 143 10.58 8.18 -2.19
N MET A 144 10.57 8.85 -1.05
CA MET A 144 11.04 10.23 -0.96
C MET A 144 12.54 10.34 -1.27
N CYS A 145 13.34 9.36 -0.88
CA CYS A 145 14.76 9.29 -1.24
C CYS A 145 14.98 9.13 -2.75
N LEU A 146 14.10 8.41 -3.44
CA LEU A 146 14.15 8.30 -4.90
C LEU A 146 13.62 9.56 -5.61
N ALA A 147 12.57 10.18 -5.07
CA ALA A 147 11.87 11.29 -5.72
C ALA A 147 12.63 12.63 -5.66
N PHE A 148 13.48 12.84 -4.64
CA PHE A 148 14.21 14.10 -4.45
C PHE A 148 15.71 13.90 -4.57
N ALA A 149 16.35 14.61 -5.51
CA ALA A 149 17.80 14.58 -5.67
C ALA A 149 18.52 15.29 -4.52
N ARG A 150 17.96 16.36 -3.96
CA ARG A 150 18.49 17.06 -2.80
C ARG A 150 17.37 17.40 -1.83
N VAL A 151 17.72 17.56 -0.56
CA VAL A 151 16.77 18.03 0.46
C VAL A 151 16.11 19.34 0.05
N SER A 152 16.87 20.27 -0.53
CA SER A 152 16.41 21.57 -1.00
C SER A 152 15.35 21.49 -2.10
N ASP A 153 15.27 20.38 -2.83
CA ASP A 153 14.31 20.20 -3.93
C ASP A 153 12.92 19.83 -3.40
N ALA A 154 12.80 19.47 -2.12
CA ALA A 154 11.54 19.18 -1.46
C ALA A 154 10.90 20.43 -0.82
N PRO A 155 9.56 20.49 -0.72
CA PRO A 155 8.87 21.53 0.05
C PRO A 155 9.42 21.63 1.48
N LEU A 156 9.57 22.84 2.02
CA LEU A 156 10.17 23.11 3.35
C LEU A 156 9.68 22.16 4.44
N ARG A 157 8.36 21.94 4.52
CA ARG A 157 7.72 21.03 5.49
C ARG A 157 8.20 19.57 5.45
N ARG A 158 8.82 19.13 4.36
CA ARG A 158 9.35 17.77 4.17
C ARG A 158 10.86 17.69 4.31
N GLN A 159 11.56 18.83 4.35
CA GLN A 159 13.02 18.84 4.32
C GLN A 159 13.64 18.21 5.56
N GLN A 160 13.06 18.42 6.76
CA GLN A 160 13.57 17.80 7.99
C GLN A 160 13.46 16.28 7.94
N MET A 161 12.30 15.76 7.55
CA MET A 161 12.09 14.33 7.37
C MET A 161 13.00 13.75 6.28
N LEU A 162 13.21 14.48 5.18
CA LEU A 162 14.08 14.05 4.09
C LEU A 162 15.55 14.02 4.51
N LYS A 163 16.00 14.98 5.35
CA LYS A 163 17.34 14.92 5.96
C LYS A 163 17.53 13.65 6.77
N PHE A 164 16.56 13.31 7.61
CA PHE A 164 16.59 12.08 8.39
C PHE A 164 16.58 10.84 7.49
N ALA A 165 15.69 10.79 6.49
CA ALA A 165 15.64 9.69 5.54
C ALA A 165 16.97 9.50 4.79
N PHE A 166 17.61 10.58 4.34
CA PHE A 166 18.91 10.51 3.64
C PHE A 166 20.04 9.95 4.52
N GLN A 167 19.99 10.15 5.84
CA GLN A 167 20.98 9.58 6.75
C GLN A 167 20.86 8.05 6.84
N HIS A 168 19.65 7.52 6.74
CA HIS A 168 19.40 6.08 6.84
C HIS A 168 19.46 5.36 5.50
N PHE A 169 18.96 5.98 4.42
CA PHE A 169 18.91 5.43 3.06
C PHE A 169 20.14 5.81 2.21
N TYR A 170 21.32 5.81 2.82
CA TYR A 170 22.57 6.11 2.11
C TYR A 170 22.77 5.14 0.93
N GLY A 171 23.15 5.67 -0.23
CA GLY A 171 23.42 4.90 -1.45
C GLY A 171 22.21 4.61 -2.35
N VAL A 172 20.97 4.78 -1.86
CA VAL A 172 19.74 4.49 -2.65
C VAL A 172 19.72 5.18 -4.01
N ARG A 173 20.17 6.44 -4.09
CA ARG A 173 20.10 7.25 -5.32
C ARG A 173 21.18 6.93 -6.36
N SER A 174 22.31 6.39 -5.93
CA SER A 174 23.45 6.05 -6.80
C SER A 174 23.41 4.61 -7.29
N SER A 175 22.43 3.83 -6.82
CA SER A 175 22.30 2.41 -7.05
C SER A 175 21.27 2.10 -8.13
N THR A 176 21.37 0.89 -8.71
CA THR A 176 20.27 0.33 -9.51
C THR A 176 19.01 0.15 -8.64
N LEU A 177 17.82 0.04 -9.25
CA LEU A 177 16.58 -0.15 -8.48
C LEU A 177 16.63 -1.41 -7.60
N ALA A 178 17.20 -2.51 -8.10
CA ALA A 178 17.36 -3.74 -7.33
C ALA A 178 18.27 -3.56 -6.11
N GLU A 179 19.37 -2.81 -6.24
CA GLU A 179 20.26 -2.48 -5.12
C GLU A 179 19.62 -1.51 -4.14
N ALA A 180 18.89 -0.50 -4.63
CA ALA A 180 18.11 0.40 -3.81
C ALA A 180 17.07 -0.36 -2.96
N LYS A 181 16.35 -1.31 -3.57
CA LYS A 181 15.41 -2.20 -2.87
C LYS A 181 16.09 -3.02 -1.77
N LYS A 182 17.31 -3.54 -1.99
CA LYS A 182 18.11 -4.22 -0.95
C LYS A 182 18.48 -3.30 0.21
N ILE A 183 18.81 -2.03 -0.06
CA ILE A 183 19.05 -1.04 1.00
C ILE A 183 17.76 -0.84 1.80
N GLY A 184 16.62 -0.68 1.11
CA GLY A 184 15.31 -0.58 1.74
C GLY A 184 14.95 -1.79 2.60
N LEU A 185 15.25 -3.01 2.14
CA LEU A 185 15.02 -4.25 2.90
C LEU A 185 15.75 -4.25 4.23
N ARG A 186 17.05 -3.92 4.24
CA ARG A 186 17.85 -3.87 5.48
C ARG A 186 17.32 -2.85 6.48
N ILE A 187 16.84 -1.71 5.98
CA ILE A 187 16.25 -0.66 6.82
C ILE A 187 14.90 -1.14 7.36
N LEU A 188 14.09 -1.82 6.54
CA LEU A 188 12.83 -2.40 6.97
C LEU A 188 13.03 -3.45 8.07
N GLU A 189 13.96 -4.38 7.89
CA GLU A 189 14.27 -5.41 8.88
C GLU A 189 14.68 -4.79 10.22
N ARG A 190 15.59 -3.79 10.18
CA ARG A 190 16.00 -3.06 11.38
C ARG A 190 14.82 -2.34 12.03
N ALA A 191 14.02 -1.63 11.26
CA ALA A 191 12.91 -0.84 11.79
C ALA A 191 11.80 -1.73 12.37
N ALA A 192 11.48 -2.84 11.70
CA ALA A 192 10.49 -3.82 12.18
C ALA A 192 10.94 -4.54 13.47
N SER A 193 12.26 -4.61 13.72
CA SER A 193 12.81 -5.17 14.95
C SER A 193 12.82 -4.19 16.13
N ASP A 194 12.50 -2.91 15.91
CA ASP A 194 12.51 -1.85 16.91
C ASP A 194 11.07 -1.37 17.21
N PRO A 195 10.44 -1.85 18.31
CA PRO A 195 9.08 -1.46 18.66
C PRO A 195 8.90 0.04 18.91
N THR A 196 9.99 0.78 19.19
CA THR A 196 9.92 2.22 19.48
C THR A 196 9.61 3.06 18.23
N LEU A 197 9.79 2.47 17.04
CA LEU A 197 9.48 3.10 15.75
C LEU A 197 8.05 2.84 15.28
N GLN A 198 7.32 1.94 15.97
CA GLN A 198 5.95 1.62 15.62
C GLN A 198 5.03 2.79 15.97
N MET A 199 4.34 3.35 14.98
CA MET A 199 3.28 4.32 15.24
C MET A 199 2.02 3.63 15.73
N GLU A 200 1.30 4.30 16.63
CA GLU A 200 -0.09 3.96 16.92
C GLU A 200 -1.00 4.41 15.78
N TYR A 201 -2.07 3.66 15.52
CA TYR A 201 -3.09 4.01 14.56
C TYR A 201 -4.42 3.32 14.88
N SER A 202 -5.51 3.95 14.43
CA SER A 202 -6.88 3.52 14.68
C SER A 202 -7.23 2.27 13.88
N ARG A 203 -7.63 1.20 14.60
CA ARG A 203 -8.14 -0.06 14.01
C ARG A 203 -9.59 0.03 13.58
N VAL A 204 -10.37 0.86 14.28
CA VAL A 204 -11.77 1.15 13.96
C VAL A 204 -11.86 2.63 13.60
N VAL A 205 -12.40 2.91 12.43
CA VAL A 205 -12.55 4.28 11.93
C VAL A 205 -14.01 4.50 11.58
N THR A 206 -14.62 5.49 12.21
CA THR A 206 -16.03 5.87 12.02
C THR A 206 -16.14 7.36 11.66
N PRO A 207 -17.26 7.83 11.08
CA PRO A 207 -17.45 9.25 10.80
C PRO A 207 -17.29 10.14 12.05
N GLU A 208 -17.66 9.65 13.23
CA GLU A 208 -17.52 10.37 14.50
C GLU A 208 -16.05 10.50 14.94
N SER A 209 -15.18 9.59 14.50
CA SER A 209 -13.76 9.57 14.87
C SER A 209 -12.94 10.72 14.28
N ILE A 210 -13.54 11.60 13.47
CA ILE A 210 -12.87 12.72 12.78
C ILE A 210 -13.17 14.08 13.43
N ARG A 211 -14.10 14.14 14.39
CA ARG A 211 -14.38 15.36 15.16
C ARG A 211 -13.29 15.67 16.18
#